data_AF-A0A815JYG2-F1
#
_entry.id   AF-A0A815JYG2-F1
#
_cell.length_a   1.000
_cell.length_b   1.000
_cell.length_c   1.000
_cell.angle_alpha   90.00
_cell.angle_beta   90.00
_cell.angle_gamma   90.00
#
_symmetry.space_group_name_H-M   'P 1'
#
loop_
_entity.id
_entity.type
_entity.pdbx_description
1 polymer ?
#
loop_
_entity_poly.entity_id
_entity_poly.type
_entity_poly.pdbx_seq_one_letter_code
_entity_poly.pdbx_strand_id
1 'polypeptide(L)'
;MGRNHSKEMLQLRSERFVSAKSSDLKQMNLNPIYGYQHLHVRRLEEAVEGLDRLVPGLMTYVKKAKEDCNRSSSLLTHDESAAIYLYSMPIPFFSTLNATLRKKNRDALKPWFGYLKLFITALEKLPYVNTVVWRGVSGDIGSDFVDGSTETWWSVNSCSTDLNVVELYLGKTGTVFAIAVVNGKDISNYSTFKEEHEVVLLPGSALLIKSKPLSFEERLFIVHLEEKSGKSGQASNPCAAAGNQIRSDNSNEAQPLSYKESDFPLHHSLDLSSVRSEPWKVRSLHEFRSYNPLKIISTNDEILLLYGDKQFFLLNNNLETVSTLKNNILSSLEILDIAWSSLLCRFIAVTEKNAYIFDPKTCKLSCVENVQLRRKEKKFISCTCTGNTLFISTVNDNYPFHVDQYNLPDFTFFRQYTVSDLIEAKLNNKNVSKFIDDKRKISTIRANRGRLAVIMKIKYKHYLYVVNMTKEPFEAGMMPLPSSGYKINRIASTGEWLMVCDDYDNNITQISLDREFKTEYEAKKKYNYDKVKFALMFGPSSVVIVCGDNLEMYQV
;
A
#
# COMPACT_ATOMS: atom_id res chain seq x y z
N MET A 1 20.08 -37.38 -29.98
CA MET A 1 20.52 -36.71 -28.74
C MET A 1 19.92 -35.30 -28.57
N GLY A 2 19.80 -34.46 -29.61
CA GLY A 2 19.30 -33.07 -29.46
C GLY A 2 17.86 -32.85 -28.96
N ARG A 3 16.90 -33.75 -29.27
CA ARG A 3 15.49 -33.60 -28.80
C ARG A 3 15.30 -33.84 -27.30
N ASN A 4 16.08 -34.74 -26.68
CA ASN A 4 15.98 -34.99 -25.24
C ASN A 4 16.63 -33.86 -24.45
N HIS A 5 17.77 -33.34 -24.93
CA HIS A 5 18.44 -32.20 -24.30
C HIS A 5 17.59 -30.92 -24.34
N SER A 6 16.90 -30.66 -25.45
CA SER A 6 15.96 -29.52 -25.55
C SER A 6 14.77 -29.65 -24.59
N LYS A 7 14.24 -30.86 -24.39
CA LYS A 7 13.15 -31.10 -23.42
C LYS A 7 13.60 -30.95 -21.97
N GLU A 8 14.78 -31.48 -21.63
CA GLU A 8 15.36 -31.37 -20.30
C GLU A 8 15.69 -29.92 -19.94
N MET A 9 16.23 -29.15 -20.89
CA MET A 9 16.46 -27.71 -20.74
C MET A 9 15.15 -26.93 -20.56
N LEU A 10 14.11 -27.25 -21.31
CA LEU A 10 12.78 -26.63 -21.14
C LEU A 10 12.14 -26.99 -19.78
N GLN A 11 12.39 -28.19 -19.29
CA GLN A 11 11.92 -28.65 -17.98
C GLN A 11 12.63 -27.92 -16.83
N LEU A 12 13.96 -27.82 -16.87
CA LEU A 12 14.73 -27.07 -15.86
C LEU A 12 14.42 -25.57 -15.92
N ARG A 13 14.14 -25.05 -17.12
CA ARG A 13 13.70 -23.65 -17.34
C ARG A 13 12.33 -23.39 -16.72
N SER A 14 11.37 -24.30 -16.90
CA SER A 14 9.99 -24.13 -16.43
C SER A 14 9.85 -24.22 -14.91
N GLU A 15 10.70 -25.02 -14.25
CA GLU A 15 10.73 -25.13 -12.79
C GLU A 15 10.96 -23.78 -12.07
N ARG A 16 11.51 -22.74 -12.73
CA ARG A 16 11.67 -21.39 -12.13
C ARG A 16 10.33 -20.71 -11.87
N PHE A 17 9.42 -20.83 -12.83
CA PHE A 17 8.08 -20.24 -12.73
C PHE A 17 7.11 -21.18 -12.00
N VAL A 18 7.32 -22.50 -12.11
CA VAL A 18 6.42 -23.55 -11.61
C VAL A 18 6.85 -24.10 -10.25
N SER A 19 5.99 -24.02 -9.23
CA SER A 19 6.14 -24.82 -8.00
C SER A 19 5.55 -26.22 -8.21
N ALA A 20 6.27 -27.27 -7.81
CA ALA A 20 5.86 -28.65 -8.11
C ALA A 20 4.59 -29.12 -7.36
N LYS A 21 4.20 -28.49 -6.23
CA LYS A 21 3.01 -28.86 -5.42
C LYS A 21 2.37 -27.66 -4.70
N SER A 22 1.06 -27.73 -4.40
CA SER A 22 0.34 -26.72 -3.59
C SER A 22 0.98 -26.47 -2.21
N SER A 23 1.43 -27.55 -1.56
CA SER A 23 2.14 -27.49 -0.28
C SER A 23 3.49 -26.77 -0.33
N ASP A 24 4.05 -26.51 -1.53
CA ASP A 24 5.29 -25.75 -1.68
C ASP A 24 5.06 -24.23 -1.52
N LEU A 25 3.87 -23.72 -1.87
CA LEU A 25 3.53 -22.30 -1.70
C LEU A 25 2.90 -22.02 -0.32
N LYS A 26 2.17 -22.99 0.24
CA LYS A 26 1.61 -22.91 1.60
C LYS A 26 2.68 -23.14 2.66
N GLN A 27 3.27 -22.06 3.15
CA GLN A 27 4.19 -22.11 4.30
C GLN A 27 3.67 -21.23 5.43
N MET A 28 2.81 -21.83 6.25
CA MET A 28 2.30 -21.21 7.46
C MET A 28 3.42 -21.08 8.51
N ASN A 29 3.58 -19.87 9.06
CA ASN A 29 4.30 -19.55 10.30
C ASN A 29 5.68 -20.19 10.47
N LEU A 30 6.54 -20.13 9.45
CA LEU A 30 7.96 -20.32 9.68
C LEU A 30 8.60 -19.01 10.14
N ASN A 31 9.54 -19.08 11.09
CA ASN A 31 10.30 -17.91 11.50
C ASN A 31 11.07 -17.31 10.30
N PRO A 32 11.30 -15.97 10.29
CA PRO A 32 12.16 -15.33 9.31
C PRO A 32 13.53 -16.01 9.18
N ILE A 33 14.14 -15.84 8.02
CA ILE A 33 15.50 -16.34 7.80
C ILE A 33 16.45 -15.44 8.61
N TYR A 34 17.12 -15.99 9.61
CA TYR A 34 18.09 -15.28 10.44
C TYR A 34 19.51 -15.84 10.22
N GLY A 35 20.53 -15.01 10.47
CA GLY A 35 21.92 -15.42 10.54
C GLY A 35 22.75 -15.02 9.32
N TYR A 36 22.20 -15.12 8.11
CA TYR A 36 22.92 -14.71 6.89
C TYR A 36 23.20 -13.20 6.85
N GLN A 37 22.34 -12.38 7.49
CA GLN A 37 22.45 -10.91 7.44
C GLN A 37 23.80 -10.40 8.01
N HIS A 38 24.32 -11.10 9.02
CA HIS A 38 25.57 -10.76 9.72
C HIS A 38 26.83 -11.16 8.97
N LEU A 39 26.71 -11.94 7.89
CA LEU A 39 27.85 -12.31 7.07
C LEU A 39 28.30 -11.11 6.21
N HIS A 40 29.59 -11.07 5.93
CA HIS A 40 30.13 -10.16 4.92
C HIS A 40 29.84 -10.69 3.52
N VAL A 41 29.62 -9.77 2.57
CA VAL A 41 29.53 -10.12 1.15
C VAL A 41 30.89 -10.64 0.69
N ARG A 42 30.88 -11.78 0.01
CA ARG A 42 32.08 -12.47 -0.48
C ARG A 42 32.02 -12.65 -1.99
N ARG A 43 33.12 -13.08 -2.60
CA ARG A 43 33.16 -13.47 -4.02
C ARG A 43 32.23 -14.66 -4.26
N LEU A 44 31.75 -14.84 -5.49
CA LEU A 44 30.77 -15.88 -5.79
C LEU A 44 31.30 -17.28 -5.45
N GLU A 45 32.57 -17.56 -5.72
CA GLU A 45 33.22 -18.84 -5.41
C GLU A 45 33.20 -19.16 -3.91
N GLU A 46 33.47 -18.16 -3.07
CA GLU A 46 33.45 -18.28 -1.61
C GLU A 46 32.02 -18.36 -1.07
N ALA A 47 31.08 -17.65 -1.71
CA ALA A 47 29.68 -17.61 -1.30
C ALA A 47 28.97 -18.95 -1.50
N VAL A 48 29.43 -19.76 -2.47
CA VAL A 48 28.88 -21.11 -2.74
C VAL A 48 29.68 -22.25 -2.11
N GLU A 49 30.69 -21.94 -1.29
CA GLU A 49 31.53 -22.95 -0.66
C GLU A 49 30.66 -23.93 0.17
N GLY A 50 30.85 -25.23 -0.05
CA GLY A 50 30.07 -26.28 0.62
C GLY A 50 28.73 -26.63 -0.05
N LEU A 51 28.32 -25.94 -1.12
CA LEU A 51 27.11 -26.26 -1.87
C LEU A 51 27.29 -27.35 -2.94
N ASP A 52 28.52 -27.77 -3.26
CA ASP A 52 28.79 -28.79 -4.29
C ASP A 52 28.11 -30.14 -4.01
N ARG A 53 27.93 -30.49 -2.73
CA ARG A 53 27.17 -31.68 -2.31
C ARG A 53 25.67 -31.59 -2.61
N LEU A 54 25.13 -30.38 -2.71
CA LEU A 54 23.72 -30.10 -2.99
C LEU A 54 23.48 -29.91 -4.49
N VAL A 55 24.45 -29.32 -5.19
CA VAL A 55 24.41 -29.07 -6.62
C VAL A 55 25.73 -29.56 -7.22
N PRO A 56 25.81 -30.82 -7.68
CA PRO A 56 27.05 -31.39 -8.19
C PRO A 56 27.64 -30.59 -9.36
N GLY A 57 28.95 -30.33 -9.33
CA GLY A 57 29.64 -29.61 -10.40
C GLY A 57 29.40 -28.11 -10.38
N LEU A 58 28.99 -27.55 -9.24
CA LEU A 58 28.60 -26.15 -9.08
C LEU A 58 29.66 -25.16 -9.58
N MET A 59 30.94 -25.46 -9.33
CA MET A 59 32.04 -24.56 -9.70
C MET A 59 32.16 -24.33 -11.22
N THR A 60 31.76 -25.29 -12.05
CA THR A 60 31.71 -25.12 -13.50
C THR A 60 30.64 -24.08 -13.87
N TYR A 61 29.49 -24.12 -13.21
CA TYR A 61 28.41 -23.15 -13.42
C TYR A 61 28.74 -21.78 -12.85
N VAL A 62 29.44 -21.70 -11.72
CA VAL A 62 29.97 -20.45 -11.17
C VAL A 62 30.90 -19.77 -12.16
N LYS A 63 31.85 -20.52 -12.73
CA LYS A 63 32.76 -20.00 -13.76
C LYS A 63 31.97 -19.45 -14.95
N LYS A 64 31.02 -20.24 -15.47
CA LYS A 64 30.16 -19.84 -16.59
C LYS A 64 29.33 -18.59 -16.26
N ALA A 65 28.74 -18.52 -15.07
CA ALA A 65 27.98 -17.35 -14.64
C ALA A 65 28.85 -16.09 -14.59
N LYS A 66 30.10 -16.20 -14.13
CA LYS A 66 31.06 -15.07 -14.16
C LYS A 66 31.47 -14.70 -15.58
N GLU A 67 31.56 -15.65 -16.50
CA GLU A 67 31.83 -15.40 -17.91
C GLU A 67 30.69 -14.65 -18.60
N ASP A 68 29.45 -15.12 -18.42
CA ASP A 68 28.29 -14.71 -19.21
C ASP A 68 27.41 -13.63 -18.57
N CYS A 69 27.59 -13.33 -17.28
CA CYS A 69 26.81 -12.30 -16.60
C CYS A 69 27.03 -10.90 -17.19
N ASN A 70 26.11 -10.00 -16.86
CA ASN A 70 26.19 -8.62 -17.28
C ASN A 70 27.32 -7.88 -16.53
N ARG A 71 28.43 -7.62 -17.22
CA ARG A 71 29.60 -6.91 -16.69
C ARG A 71 29.55 -5.39 -16.83
N SER A 72 28.58 -4.87 -17.58
CA SER A 72 28.45 -3.42 -17.85
C SER A 72 27.51 -2.71 -16.87
N SER A 73 27.04 -3.41 -15.84
CA SER A 73 26.20 -2.82 -14.80
C SER A 73 26.95 -1.76 -14.00
N SER A 74 26.33 -0.60 -13.82
CA SER A 74 26.79 0.43 -12.88
C SER A 74 26.30 0.21 -11.44
N LEU A 75 25.36 -0.72 -11.24
CA LEU A 75 24.72 -0.97 -9.94
C LEU A 75 25.34 -2.15 -9.20
N LEU A 76 25.73 -3.19 -9.94
CA LEU A 76 26.20 -4.45 -9.38
C LEU A 76 27.68 -4.65 -9.61
N THR A 77 28.36 -5.22 -8.62
CA THR A 77 29.69 -5.80 -8.82
C THR A 77 29.61 -7.02 -9.74
N HIS A 78 30.76 -7.45 -10.25
CA HIS A 78 30.85 -8.63 -11.10
C HIS A 78 30.30 -9.90 -10.42
N ASP A 79 30.67 -10.14 -9.15
CA ASP A 79 30.19 -11.30 -8.38
C ASP A 79 28.69 -11.22 -8.07
N GLU A 80 28.14 -10.03 -7.84
CA GLU A 80 26.70 -9.82 -7.62
C GLU A 80 25.89 -10.09 -8.89
N SER A 81 26.35 -9.59 -10.04
CA SER A 81 25.75 -9.88 -11.35
C SER A 81 25.82 -11.38 -11.68
N ALA A 82 26.97 -12.01 -11.41
CA ALA A 82 27.16 -13.45 -11.60
C ALA A 82 26.28 -14.27 -10.65
N ALA A 83 26.01 -13.81 -9.43
CA ALA A 83 25.12 -14.49 -8.50
C ALA A 83 23.67 -14.52 -9.01
N ILE A 84 23.19 -13.42 -9.60
CA ILE A 84 21.86 -13.35 -10.24
C ILE A 84 21.82 -14.24 -11.48
N TYR A 85 22.87 -14.20 -12.31
CA TYR A 85 22.98 -15.07 -13.47
C TYR A 85 22.92 -16.55 -13.06
N LEU A 86 23.71 -16.98 -12.07
CA LEU A 86 23.73 -18.35 -11.55
C LEU A 86 22.34 -18.81 -11.05
N TYR A 87 21.60 -17.93 -10.36
CA TYR A 87 20.23 -18.23 -9.92
C TYR A 87 19.33 -18.60 -11.12
N SER A 88 19.43 -17.85 -12.20
CA SER A 88 18.58 -18.03 -13.39
C SER A 88 18.99 -19.14 -14.35
N MET A 89 20.16 -19.78 -14.13
CA MET A 89 20.65 -20.81 -15.04
C MET A 89 19.70 -22.02 -15.05
N PRO A 90 19.54 -22.72 -16.18
CA PRO A 90 18.70 -23.91 -16.32
C PRO A 90 19.40 -25.15 -15.72
N ILE A 91 19.71 -25.06 -14.43
CA ILE A 91 20.36 -26.07 -13.61
C ILE A 91 19.57 -26.19 -12.30
N PRO A 92 19.69 -27.28 -11.53
CA PRO A 92 18.92 -27.46 -10.31
C PRO A 92 19.34 -26.55 -9.13
N PHE A 93 20.00 -25.42 -9.40
CA PHE A 93 20.50 -24.51 -8.38
C PHE A 93 19.36 -23.75 -7.69
N PHE A 94 18.52 -23.04 -8.46
CA PHE A 94 17.38 -22.32 -7.88
C PHE A 94 16.35 -23.28 -7.28
N SER A 95 16.10 -24.43 -7.91
CA SER A 95 15.12 -25.40 -7.43
C SER A 95 15.58 -26.01 -6.11
N THR A 96 16.87 -26.28 -5.95
CA THR A 96 17.47 -26.75 -4.69
C THR A 96 17.50 -25.66 -3.61
N LEU A 97 17.86 -24.42 -3.96
CA LEU A 97 17.81 -23.28 -3.04
C LEU A 97 16.39 -23.09 -2.52
N ASN A 98 15.42 -22.96 -3.43
CA ASN A 98 14.03 -22.74 -3.08
C ASN A 98 13.49 -23.92 -2.28
N ALA A 99 13.77 -25.18 -2.65
CA ALA A 99 13.38 -26.33 -1.84
C ALA A 99 13.98 -26.28 -0.42
N THR A 100 15.21 -25.79 -0.27
CA THR A 100 15.86 -25.63 1.05
C THR A 100 15.22 -24.50 1.87
N LEU A 101 14.86 -23.37 1.23
CA LEU A 101 14.13 -22.26 1.87
C LEU A 101 12.76 -22.70 2.43
N ARG A 102 12.13 -23.71 1.81
CA ARG A 102 10.87 -24.31 2.27
C ARG A 102 11.01 -25.31 3.42
N LYS A 103 12.23 -25.77 3.73
CA LYS A 103 12.42 -26.76 4.80
C LYS A 103 12.10 -26.14 6.15
N LYS A 104 11.34 -26.89 6.97
CA LYS A 104 11.12 -26.57 8.40
C LYS A 104 12.45 -26.53 9.17
N ASN A 105 13.38 -27.44 8.85
CA ASN A 105 14.72 -27.43 9.43
C ASN A 105 15.54 -26.27 8.85
N ARG A 106 15.66 -25.18 9.63
CA ARG A 106 16.43 -23.99 9.23
C ARG A 106 17.94 -24.21 9.21
N ASP A 107 18.47 -25.22 9.91
CA ASP A 107 19.90 -25.55 9.83
C ASP A 107 20.31 -26.06 8.45
N ALA A 108 19.37 -26.67 7.71
CA ALA A 108 19.60 -27.08 6.33
C ALA A 108 19.92 -25.90 5.40
N LEU A 109 19.58 -24.66 5.80
CA LEU A 109 19.84 -23.44 5.04
C LEU A 109 21.23 -22.84 5.32
N LYS A 110 21.92 -23.23 6.40
CA LYS A 110 23.23 -22.68 6.77
C LYS A 110 24.27 -22.74 5.63
N PRO A 111 24.39 -23.83 4.84
CA PRO A 111 25.29 -23.86 3.70
C PRO A 111 25.00 -22.78 2.64
N TRP A 112 23.75 -22.32 2.55
CA TRP A 112 23.32 -21.30 1.60
C TRP A 112 23.53 -19.87 2.09
N PHE A 113 23.93 -19.64 3.35
CA PHE A 113 23.98 -18.29 3.91
C PHE A 113 24.97 -17.36 3.17
N GLY A 114 26.12 -17.89 2.75
CA GLY A 114 27.08 -17.13 1.94
C GLY A 114 26.45 -16.65 0.64
N TYR A 115 25.83 -17.57 -0.10
CA TYR A 115 25.15 -17.27 -1.35
C TYR A 115 23.96 -16.34 -1.16
N LEU A 116 23.09 -16.58 -0.17
CA LEU A 116 21.95 -15.73 0.15
C LEU A 116 22.38 -14.30 0.49
N LYS A 117 23.49 -14.14 1.24
CA LYS A 117 24.04 -12.81 1.53
C LYS A 117 24.44 -12.09 0.25
N LEU A 118 25.19 -12.73 -0.64
CA LEU A 118 25.62 -12.14 -1.92
C LEU A 118 24.41 -11.82 -2.82
N PHE A 119 23.52 -12.80 -3.01
CA PHE A 119 22.37 -12.69 -3.91
C PHE A 119 21.36 -11.65 -3.45
N ILE A 120 20.96 -11.64 -2.17
CA ILE A 120 20.02 -10.63 -1.65
C ILE A 120 20.64 -9.24 -1.67
N THR A 121 21.93 -9.10 -1.36
CA THR A 121 22.63 -7.80 -1.48
C THR A 121 22.61 -7.30 -2.92
N ALA A 122 22.82 -8.18 -3.91
CA ALA A 122 22.71 -7.83 -5.33
C ALA A 122 21.31 -7.34 -5.68
N LEU A 123 20.26 -8.08 -5.28
CA LEU A 123 18.87 -7.72 -5.54
C LEU A 123 18.46 -6.40 -4.87
N GLU A 124 18.93 -6.14 -3.65
CA GLU A 124 18.64 -4.90 -2.92
C GLU A 124 19.20 -3.65 -3.62
N LYS A 125 20.31 -3.78 -4.37
CA LYS A 125 20.88 -2.68 -5.18
C LYS A 125 20.09 -2.37 -6.45
N LEU A 126 19.24 -3.28 -6.91
CA LEU A 126 18.38 -3.06 -8.08
C LEU A 126 17.17 -2.19 -7.70
N PRO A 127 16.68 -1.33 -8.62
CA PRO A 127 15.47 -0.55 -8.39
C PRO A 127 14.26 -1.44 -8.08
N TYR A 128 13.34 -0.92 -7.26
CA TYR A 128 12.05 -1.57 -7.06
C TYR A 128 11.16 -1.40 -8.29
N VAL A 129 10.42 -2.45 -8.60
CA VAL A 129 9.42 -2.46 -9.66
C VAL A 129 8.04 -2.56 -9.00
N ASN A 130 7.20 -1.59 -9.34
CA ASN A 130 5.80 -1.55 -8.95
C ASN A 130 4.93 -1.80 -10.20
N THR A 131 4.50 -3.04 -10.38
CA THR A 131 3.74 -3.50 -11.55
C THR A 131 2.99 -4.78 -11.23
N VAL A 132 2.19 -5.27 -12.17
CA VAL A 132 1.65 -6.63 -12.13
C VAL A 132 2.65 -7.59 -12.76
N VAL A 133 3.00 -8.64 -12.03
CA VAL A 133 3.81 -9.75 -12.53
C VAL A 133 3.02 -11.04 -12.48
N TRP A 134 3.39 -11.97 -13.34
CA TRP A 134 2.71 -13.22 -13.58
C TRP A 134 3.59 -14.38 -13.14
N ARG A 135 2.99 -15.37 -12.46
CA ARG A 135 3.66 -16.63 -12.12
C ARG A 135 2.72 -17.78 -12.40
N GLY A 136 3.21 -18.81 -13.09
CA GLY A 136 2.41 -19.97 -13.50
C GLY A 136 2.85 -21.22 -12.77
N VAL A 137 1.89 -21.99 -12.29
CA VAL A 137 2.12 -23.25 -11.58
C VAL A 137 1.30 -24.35 -12.24
N SER A 138 1.85 -25.54 -12.37
CA SER A 138 1.10 -26.68 -12.90
C SER A 138 0.14 -27.24 -11.84
N GLY A 139 -1.07 -27.60 -12.26
CA GLY A 139 -2.14 -28.11 -11.40
C GLY A 139 -3.05 -27.05 -10.78
N ASP A 140 -4.14 -27.52 -10.17
CA ASP A 140 -4.99 -26.68 -9.31
C ASP A 140 -4.35 -26.56 -7.94
N ILE A 141 -3.81 -25.39 -7.67
CA ILE A 141 -3.45 -24.97 -6.32
C ILE A 141 -4.17 -23.67 -5.96
N GLY A 142 -4.99 -23.15 -6.88
CA GLY A 142 -5.75 -21.93 -6.70
C GLY A 142 -6.86 -22.14 -5.69
N SER A 143 -7.57 -23.28 -5.75
CA SER A 143 -8.66 -23.64 -4.82
C SER A 143 -8.26 -23.62 -3.35
N ASP A 144 -6.97 -23.72 -3.10
CA ASP A 144 -6.33 -23.75 -1.80
C ASP A 144 -6.14 -22.36 -1.15
N PHE A 145 -6.26 -21.28 -1.93
CA PHE A 145 -6.14 -19.90 -1.47
C PHE A 145 -7.48 -19.33 -1.01
N VAL A 146 -7.48 -18.73 0.18
CA VAL A 146 -8.67 -18.13 0.79
C VAL A 146 -8.66 -16.63 0.56
N ASP A 147 -9.77 -16.10 0.08
CA ASP A 147 -9.94 -14.66 -0.14
C ASP A 147 -9.69 -13.85 1.14
N GLY A 148 -8.99 -12.72 1.01
CA GLY A 148 -8.61 -11.84 2.12
C GLY A 148 -7.52 -12.39 3.05
N SER A 149 -7.08 -13.63 2.89
CA SER A 149 -5.95 -14.18 3.66
C SER A 149 -4.61 -13.60 3.20
N THR A 150 -3.59 -13.71 4.04
CA THR A 150 -2.22 -13.30 3.69
C THR A 150 -1.31 -14.49 3.79
N GLU A 151 -0.59 -14.78 2.71
CA GLU A 151 0.38 -15.87 2.65
C GLU A 151 1.79 -15.29 2.61
N THR A 152 2.74 -15.92 3.31
CA THR A 152 4.15 -15.51 3.25
C THR A 152 4.93 -16.51 2.41
N TRP A 153 5.52 -16.04 1.31
CA TRP A 153 6.30 -16.88 0.41
C TRP A 153 7.79 -16.80 0.78
N TRP A 154 8.29 -17.81 1.50
CA TRP A 154 9.68 -17.86 1.98
C TRP A 154 10.72 -18.25 0.93
N SER A 155 10.32 -18.72 -0.24
CA SER A 155 11.22 -18.94 -1.38
C SER A 155 11.50 -17.64 -2.13
N VAL A 156 12.55 -17.64 -2.96
CA VAL A 156 12.70 -16.65 -4.03
C VAL A 156 11.64 -16.96 -5.09
N ASN A 157 10.84 -15.97 -5.50
CA ASN A 157 9.74 -16.20 -6.44
C ASN A 157 10.02 -15.50 -7.78
N SER A 158 10.38 -16.30 -8.78
CA SER A 158 10.53 -15.82 -10.17
C SER A 158 9.17 -15.62 -10.81
N CYS A 159 8.94 -14.42 -11.32
CA CYS A 159 7.74 -13.99 -12.02
C CYS A 159 8.15 -13.33 -13.35
N SER A 160 7.20 -13.10 -14.24
CA SER A 160 7.43 -12.43 -15.52
C SER A 160 6.48 -11.26 -15.65
N THR A 161 6.90 -10.14 -16.26
CA THR A 161 5.95 -9.10 -16.68
C THR A 161 5.21 -9.47 -17.97
N ASP A 162 5.71 -10.46 -18.72
CA ASP A 162 5.08 -10.99 -19.93
C ASP A 162 4.28 -12.27 -19.62
N LEU A 163 2.97 -12.19 -19.81
CA LEU A 163 2.04 -13.32 -19.59
C LEU A 163 2.29 -14.47 -20.58
N ASN A 164 2.77 -14.18 -21.80
CA ASN A 164 3.04 -15.20 -22.83
C ASN A 164 4.15 -16.15 -22.37
N VAL A 165 5.12 -15.63 -21.62
CA VAL A 165 6.20 -16.43 -21.02
C VAL A 165 5.59 -17.43 -20.03
N VAL A 166 4.60 -17.00 -19.23
CA VAL A 166 3.98 -17.83 -18.19
C VAL A 166 3.05 -18.90 -18.76
N GLU A 167 2.33 -18.60 -19.84
CA GLU A 167 1.42 -19.53 -20.51
C GLU A 167 2.12 -20.84 -20.91
N LEU A 168 3.36 -20.74 -21.39
CA LEU A 168 4.20 -21.88 -21.79
C LEU A 168 4.42 -22.90 -20.65
N TYR A 169 4.17 -22.51 -19.39
CA TYR A 169 4.52 -23.30 -18.21
C TYR A 169 3.31 -23.87 -17.44
N LEU A 170 2.07 -23.61 -17.87
CA LEU A 170 0.86 -24.06 -17.18
C LEU A 170 0.54 -25.55 -17.41
N GLY A 171 0.94 -26.10 -18.56
CA GLY A 171 0.59 -27.48 -18.93
C GLY A 171 -0.89 -27.65 -19.29
N LYS A 172 -1.46 -28.84 -19.03
CA LYS A 172 -2.89 -29.14 -19.35
C LYS A 172 -3.87 -28.53 -18.34
N THR A 173 -3.43 -28.43 -17.08
CA THR A 173 -4.14 -27.77 -15.99
C THR A 173 -3.14 -26.95 -15.19
N GLY A 174 -3.47 -25.73 -14.81
CA GLY A 174 -2.52 -24.83 -14.16
C GLY A 174 -3.15 -23.64 -13.46
N THR A 175 -2.40 -23.09 -12.50
CA THR A 175 -2.75 -21.91 -11.72
C THR A 175 -1.86 -20.74 -12.14
N VAL A 176 -2.45 -19.62 -12.53
CA VAL A 176 -1.78 -18.34 -12.81
C VAL A 176 -2.00 -17.40 -11.63
N PHE A 177 -0.90 -16.89 -11.08
CA PHE A 177 -0.90 -15.82 -10.11
C PHE A 177 -0.70 -14.50 -10.83
N ALA A 178 -1.66 -13.58 -10.67
CA ALA A 178 -1.52 -12.18 -11.03
C ALA A 178 -1.14 -11.41 -9.76
N ILE A 179 0.11 -10.94 -9.66
CA ILE A 179 0.66 -10.39 -8.42
C ILE A 179 0.95 -8.90 -8.64
N ALA A 180 0.20 -8.03 -7.98
CA ALA A 180 0.53 -6.62 -7.87
C ALA A 180 1.67 -6.46 -6.88
N VAL A 181 2.89 -6.25 -7.38
CA VAL A 181 4.11 -6.20 -6.57
C VAL A 181 4.52 -4.75 -6.34
N VAL A 182 5.10 -4.47 -5.18
CA VAL A 182 5.63 -3.14 -4.83
C VAL A 182 7.15 -3.18 -4.63
N ASN A 183 7.70 -4.36 -4.31
CA ASN A 183 9.11 -4.59 -4.05
C ASN A 183 9.78 -5.52 -5.09
N GLY A 184 9.15 -5.73 -6.25
CA GLY A 184 9.71 -6.60 -7.29
C GLY A 184 11.09 -6.14 -7.77
N LYS A 185 11.97 -7.09 -8.11
CA LYS A 185 13.31 -6.81 -8.62
C LYS A 185 13.42 -7.32 -10.05
N ASP A 186 13.46 -6.41 -11.02
CA ASP A 186 13.69 -6.77 -12.43
C ASP A 186 15.14 -7.23 -12.61
N ILE A 187 15.29 -8.50 -12.94
CA ILE A 187 16.58 -9.14 -13.21
C ILE A 187 16.76 -9.50 -14.69
N SER A 188 15.89 -9.03 -15.59
CA SER A 188 15.93 -9.39 -17.02
C SER A 188 17.29 -9.16 -17.66
N ASN A 189 17.96 -8.05 -17.30
CA ASN A 189 19.29 -7.71 -17.81
C ASN A 189 20.44 -8.51 -17.19
N TYR A 190 20.16 -9.31 -16.17
CA TYR A 190 21.11 -10.08 -15.36
C TYR A 190 20.84 -11.58 -15.39
N SER A 191 19.67 -11.99 -15.89
CA SER A 191 19.23 -13.37 -16.04
C SER A 191 19.85 -14.04 -17.28
N THR A 192 19.90 -15.37 -17.24
CA THR A 192 20.33 -16.25 -18.34
C THR A 192 19.37 -16.14 -19.53
N PHE A 193 18.09 -15.83 -19.27
CA PHE A 193 17.02 -15.76 -20.26
C PHE A 193 16.39 -14.36 -20.24
N LYS A 194 17.00 -13.42 -20.97
CA LYS A 194 16.60 -12.01 -20.96
C LYS A 194 15.20 -11.77 -21.51
N GLU A 195 14.76 -12.64 -22.42
CA GLU A 195 13.46 -12.61 -23.06
C GLU A 195 12.31 -13.00 -22.13
N GLU A 196 12.60 -13.53 -20.93
CA GLU A 196 11.57 -13.89 -19.97
C GLU A 196 11.05 -12.72 -19.15
N HIS A 197 11.66 -11.54 -19.29
CA HIS A 197 11.30 -10.34 -18.53
C HIS A 197 11.16 -10.63 -17.01
N GLU A 198 12.14 -11.37 -16.48
CA GLU A 198 12.07 -11.99 -15.15
C GLU A 198 12.14 -10.92 -14.04
N VAL A 199 11.12 -10.94 -13.19
CA VAL A 199 11.02 -10.14 -11.96
C VAL A 199 10.98 -11.07 -10.76
N VAL A 200 11.87 -10.85 -9.80
CA VAL A 200 11.99 -11.67 -8.60
C VAL A 200 11.35 -10.97 -7.40
N LEU A 201 10.61 -11.75 -6.60
CA LEU A 201 10.22 -11.39 -5.24
C LEU A 201 11.15 -12.05 -4.23
N LEU A 202 11.55 -11.29 -3.22
CA LEU A 202 12.48 -11.74 -2.19
C LEU A 202 11.85 -12.82 -1.29
N PRO A 203 12.68 -13.68 -0.67
CA PRO A 203 12.24 -14.57 0.39
C PRO A 203 11.51 -13.83 1.51
N GLY A 204 10.31 -14.30 1.85
CA GLY A 204 9.48 -13.72 2.91
C GLY A 204 8.51 -12.64 2.43
N SER A 205 8.28 -12.47 1.13
CA SER A 205 7.24 -11.59 0.61
C SER A 205 5.86 -12.00 1.14
N ALA A 206 5.15 -11.06 1.77
CA ALA A 206 3.79 -11.25 2.26
C ALA A 206 2.78 -10.82 1.19
N LEU A 207 1.95 -11.77 0.74
CA LEU A 207 1.02 -11.59 -0.37
C LEU A 207 -0.41 -11.72 0.15
N LEU A 208 -1.20 -10.66 -0.03
CA LEU A 208 -2.63 -10.62 0.27
C LEU A 208 -3.41 -11.20 -0.91
N ILE A 209 -4.28 -12.17 -0.65
CA ILE A 209 -5.21 -12.70 -1.65
C ILE A 209 -6.34 -11.68 -1.80
N LYS A 210 -6.50 -11.13 -3.01
CA LYS A 210 -7.40 -9.99 -3.29
C LYS A 210 -8.82 -10.37 -3.68
N SER A 211 -8.97 -11.58 -4.19
CA SER A 211 -10.25 -12.10 -4.62
C SER A 211 -10.25 -13.61 -4.54
N LYS A 212 -11.45 -14.19 -4.42
CA LYS A 212 -11.65 -15.62 -4.63
C LYS A 212 -10.99 -16.06 -5.95
N PRO A 213 -10.21 -17.16 -5.94
CA PRO A 213 -9.65 -17.75 -7.14
C PRO A 213 -10.71 -18.01 -8.20
N LEU A 214 -10.46 -17.56 -9.43
CA LEU A 214 -11.32 -17.85 -10.58
C LEU A 214 -10.92 -19.22 -11.12
N SER A 215 -11.89 -20.12 -11.29
CA SER A 215 -11.71 -21.38 -12.02
C SER A 215 -12.41 -21.27 -13.36
N PHE A 216 -11.67 -21.53 -14.44
CA PHE A 216 -12.18 -21.58 -15.80
C PHE A 216 -12.09 -23.02 -16.30
N GLU A 217 -13.27 -23.61 -16.53
CA GLU A 217 -13.43 -25.00 -17.03
C GLU A 217 -12.63 -26.06 -16.24
N GLU A 218 -12.38 -25.81 -14.95
CA GLU A 218 -11.57 -26.70 -14.07
C GLU A 218 -10.15 -26.98 -14.59
N ARG A 219 -9.68 -26.20 -15.55
CA ARG A 219 -8.36 -26.34 -16.18
C ARG A 219 -7.43 -25.18 -15.86
N LEU A 220 -7.97 -23.97 -15.79
CA LEU A 220 -7.19 -22.76 -15.51
C LEU A 220 -7.70 -22.10 -14.24
N PHE A 221 -6.79 -21.87 -13.30
CA PHE A 221 -7.08 -21.21 -12.03
C PHE A 221 -6.36 -19.87 -12.02
N ILE A 222 -7.03 -18.78 -11.69
CA ILE A 222 -6.42 -17.45 -11.60
C ILE A 222 -6.55 -16.94 -10.19
N VAL A 223 -5.41 -16.62 -9.57
CA VAL A 223 -5.31 -16.09 -8.20
C VAL A 223 -4.76 -14.66 -8.27
N HIS A 224 -5.50 -13.71 -7.72
CA HIS A 224 -5.06 -12.32 -7.65
C HIS A 224 -4.42 -12.04 -6.28
N LEU A 225 -3.17 -11.59 -6.30
CA LEU A 225 -2.37 -11.31 -5.12
C LEU A 225 -1.91 -9.84 -5.13
N GLU A 226 -1.75 -9.25 -3.95
CA GLU A 226 -1.12 -7.94 -3.75
C GLU A 226 -0.02 -8.08 -2.70
N GLU A 227 1.20 -7.67 -3.03
CA GLU A 227 2.29 -7.65 -2.07
C GLU A 227 2.06 -6.57 -1.01
N LYS A 228 2.09 -6.96 0.27
CA LYS A 228 2.03 -6.01 1.38
C LYS A 228 3.33 -5.23 1.47
N SER A 229 3.22 -3.92 1.63
CA SER A 229 4.35 -3.03 1.92
C SER A 229 4.89 -3.24 3.35
N GLY A 230 5.68 -4.29 3.55
CA GLY A 230 6.52 -4.46 4.74
C GLY A 230 7.94 -3.99 4.45
N LYS A 231 8.54 -3.20 5.36
CA LYS A 231 9.99 -2.95 5.32
C LYS A 231 10.72 -4.28 5.50
N SER A 232 11.24 -4.85 4.42
CA SER A 232 12.23 -5.92 4.53
C SER A 232 13.53 -5.31 5.07
N GLY A 233 14.04 -5.87 6.18
CA GLY A 233 15.40 -5.60 6.65
C GLY A 233 15.56 -4.58 7.77
N GLN A 234 15.01 -4.85 8.96
CA GLN A 234 15.66 -4.45 10.22
C GLN A 234 15.24 -5.42 11.32
N ALA A 235 16.12 -6.37 11.63
CA ALA A 235 15.99 -7.24 12.79
C ALA A 235 16.23 -6.39 14.05
N SER A 236 15.18 -6.08 14.80
CA SER A 236 15.29 -5.59 16.17
C SER A 236 15.45 -6.80 17.11
N ASN A 237 16.59 -6.85 17.81
CA ASN A 237 16.81 -7.72 18.97
C ASN A 237 15.74 -7.46 20.03
N PRO A 238 15.34 -8.50 20.79
CA PRO A 238 15.78 -8.52 22.18
C PRO A 238 16.18 -9.92 22.65
N CYS A 239 17.45 -10.04 23.05
CA CYS A 239 17.91 -11.08 23.95
C CYS A 239 17.82 -10.51 25.36
N ALA A 240 16.87 -11.01 26.17
CA ALA A 240 16.94 -11.13 27.63
C ALA A 240 15.53 -11.32 28.21
N ALA A 241 15.20 -12.54 28.65
CA ALA A 241 14.60 -12.82 29.96
C ALA A 241 14.06 -14.27 29.99
N ALA A 242 14.55 -15.02 31.00
CA ALA A 242 13.95 -16.16 31.70
C ALA A 242 13.37 -17.33 30.85
N GLY A 243 13.78 -18.59 31.01
CA GLY A 243 14.09 -19.26 32.27
C GLY A 243 12.87 -20.06 32.75
N ASN A 244 12.94 -21.39 32.56
CA ASN A 244 12.24 -22.48 33.26
C ASN A 244 10.84 -22.99 32.85
N GLN A 245 10.86 -24.29 32.48
CA GLN A 245 10.04 -25.42 32.96
C GLN A 245 8.61 -25.69 32.42
N ILE A 246 8.56 -26.62 31.45
CA ILE A 246 8.00 -28.00 31.49
C ILE A 246 6.62 -28.28 32.15
N ARG A 247 5.80 -29.05 31.38
CA ARG A 247 4.61 -29.92 31.69
C ARG A 247 3.27 -29.19 31.88
N SER A 248 2.12 -29.70 31.44
CA SER A 248 1.68 -30.85 30.62
C SER A 248 0.16 -30.71 30.50
N ASP A 249 -0.39 -31.12 29.36
CA ASP A 249 -1.74 -31.67 29.11
C ASP A 249 -2.85 -31.42 30.15
N ASN A 250 -3.95 -30.79 29.71
CA ASN A 250 -5.13 -31.55 29.28
C ASN A 250 -6.28 -30.66 28.80
N SER A 251 -6.96 -31.24 27.82
CA SER A 251 -8.29 -30.96 27.27
C SER A 251 -9.32 -30.42 28.25
N ASN A 252 -10.11 -29.43 27.80
CA ASN A 252 -11.57 -29.55 27.85
C ASN A 252 -12.26 -28.66 26.83
N GLU A 253 -13.36 -29.22 26.34
CA GLU A 253 -14.35 -28.68 25.42
C GLU A 253 -14.78 -27.24 25.74
N ALA A 254 -15.01 -26.44 24.69
CA ALA A 254 -15.80 -25.23 24.80
C ALA A 254 -16.70 -25.05 23.57
N GLN A 255 -17.98 -24.90 23.89
CA GLN A 255 -19.12 -24.41 23.13
C GLN A 255 -18.82 -23.18 22.24
N PRO A 256 -19.67 -22.87 21.25
CA PRO A 256 -19.38 -21.85 20.24
C PRO A 256 -19.27 -20.47 20.88
N LEU A 257 -18.05 -19.96 20.96
CA LEU A 257 -17.78 -18.58 21.33
C LEU A 257 -18.21 -17.68 20.17
N SER A 258 -19.22 -16.86 20.45
CA SER A 258 -19.51 -15.63 19.71
C SER A 258 -18.21 -14.90 19.43
N TYR A 259 -17.85 -14.73 18.15
CA TYR A 259 -16.72 -13.89 17.79
C TYR A 259 -17.08 -12.44 18.11
N LYS A 260 -16.60 -11.98 19.27
CA LYS A 260 -16.45 -10.56 19.58
C LYS A 260 -15.34 -10.02 18.69
N GLU A 261 -15.52 -8.80 18.18
CA GLU A 261 -14.57 -8.03 17.37
C GLU A 261 -13.22 -7.72 18.06
N SER A 262 -12.86 -8.37 19.17
CA SER A 262 -11.74 -7.97 20.02
C SER A 262 -10.39 -8.64 19.75
N ASP A 263 -10.30 -9.67 18.89
CA ASP A 263 -9.10 -10.53 18.86
C ASP A 263 -8.26 -10.42 17.58
N PHE A 264 -8.18 -9.22 17.00
CA PHE A 264 -7.03 -8.87 16.16
C PHE A 264 -5.85 -8.49 17.08
N PRO A 265 -4.61 -8.95 16.83
CA PRO A 265 -3.47 -8.36 17.50
C PRO A 265 -3.48 -6.87 17.16
N LEU A 266 -3.59 -6.03 18.19
CA LEU A 266 -3.48 -4.57 18.13
C LEU A 266 -2.15 -4.22 17.43
N HIS A 267 -2.17 -4.11 16.11
CA HIS A 267 -1.22 -3.28 15.39
C HIS A 267 -1.49 -1.86 15.87
N HIS A 268 -0.62 -1.36 16.77
CA HIS A 268 -0.65 -0.05 17.42
C HIS A 268 -1.72 0.87 16.82
N SER A 269 -2.88 0.95 17.48
CA SER A 269 -3.84 2.00 17.17
C SER A 269 -3.08 3.32 17.22
N LEU A 270 -3.35 4.24 16.31
CA LEU A 270 -2.86 5.60 16.49
C LEU A 270 -3.42 6.05 17.85
N ASP A 271 -2.58 6.23 18.85
CA ASP A 271 -3.06 6.65 20.16
C ASP A 271 -2.69 8.12 20.28
N LEU A 272 -3.62 9.02 19.98
CA LEU A 272 -3.31 10.44 20.17
C LEU A 272 -2.95 10.79 21.63
N SER A 273 -3.20 9.90 22.61
CA SER A 273 -2.71 10.10 23.98
C SER A 273 -1.18 9.88 24.12
N SER A 274 -0.53 9.18 23.17
CA SER A 274 0.92 9.00 23.10
C SER A 274 1.65 10.19 22.45
N VAL A 275 0.90 11.12 21.84
CA VAL A 275 1.43 12.40 21.31
C VAL A 275 2.23 13.06 22.44
N ARG A 276 3.56 13.08 22.28
CA ARG A 276 4.46 13.73 23.26
C ARG A 276 3.96 15.15 23.51
N SER A 277 4.04 15.61 24.76
CA SER A 277 3.51 16.91 25.18
C SER A 277 4.11 18.12 24.44
N GLU A 278 5.22 17.91 23.72
CA GLU A 278 5.85 18.93 22.89
C GLU A 278 6.15 18.38 21.49
N PRO A 279 5.96 19.19 20.44
CA PRO A 279 6.31 18.80 19.09
C PRO A 279 7.82 18.61 18.99
N TRP A 280 8.25 17.52 18.36
CA TRP A 280 9.68 17.28 18.15
C TRP A 280 10.23 18.11 16.99
N LYS A 281 9.35 18.68 16.14
CA LYS A 281 9.72 19.65 15.12
C LYS A 281 8.64 20.72 14.96
N VAL A 282 9.07 21.98 14.84
CA VAL A 282 8.19 23.12 14.57
C VAL A 282 8.77 23.92 13.43
N ARG A 283 7.90 24.36 12.52
CA ARG A 283 8.25 25.30 11.46
C ARG A 283 7.24 26.45 11.43
N SER A 284 7.75 27.68 11.40
CA SER A 284 6.89 28.85 11.27
C SER A 284 6.31 28.93 9.86
N LEU A 285 4.99 29.16 9.76
CA LEU A 285 4.30 29.38 8.50
C LEU A 285 4.47 30.82 7.98
N HIS A 286 5.06 31.75 8.75
CA HIS A 286 5.33 33.11 8.28
C HIS A 286 6.22 33.11 7.03
N GLU A 287 7.13 32.14 6.91
CA GLU A 287 7.99 31.96 5.72
C GLU A 287 7.20 31.68 4.43
N PHE A 288 5.96 31.18 4.55
CA PHE A 288 5.09 30.84 3.43
C PHE A 288 4.01 31.88 3.15
N ARG A 289 3.90 32.92 3.99
CA ARG A 289 2.87 33.96 3.86
C ARG A 289 3.43 35.18 3.17
N SER A 290 2.72 35.70 2.17
CA SER A 290 2.76 37.13 1.90
C SER A 290 1.58 37.85 2.54
N TYR A 291 0.35 37.31 2.45
CA TYR A 291 -0.84 37.98 3.04
C TYR A 291 -1.97 37.06 3.56
N ASN A 292 -2.03 35.77 3.21
CA ASN A 292 -3.18 34.90 3.55
C ASN A 292 -2.80 33.63 4.33
N PRO A 293 -3.70 33.10 5.19
CA PRO A 293 -3.48 31.86 5.92
C PRO A 293 -3.43 30.64 4.99
N LEU A 294 -2.72 29.60 5.45
CA LEU A 294 -2.71 28.28 4.82
C LEU A 294 -4.15 27.78 4.60
N LYS A 295 -4.48 27.37 3.36
CA LYS A 295 -5.84 26.96 2.98
C LYS A 295 -6.02 25.45 2.99
N ILE A 296 -5.03 24.71 2.48
CA ILE A 296 -5.13 23.25 2.31
C ILE A 296 -3.77 22.62 2.63
N ILE A 297 -3.82 21.43 3.22
CA ILE A 297 -2.67 20.57 3.49
C ILE A 297 -3.02 19.15 3.04
N SER A 298 -2.10 18.51 2.34
CA SER A 298 -2.23 17.13 1.85
C SER A 298 -0.86 16.45 1.86
N THR A 299 -0.81 15.13 1.72
CA THR A 299 0.47 14.40 1.75
C THR A 299 0.35 13.02 1.09
N ASN A 300 1.48 12.48 0.66
CA ASN A 300 1.68 11.11 0.20
C ASN A 300 2.51 10.25 1.17
N ASP A 301 2.62 10.67 2.44
CA ASP A 301 3.44 10.06 3.50
C ASP A 301 4.96 10.27 3.43
N GLU A 302 5.45 10.90 2.36
CA GLU A 302 6.87 11.26 2.20
C GLU A 302 7.09 12.77 1.99
N ILE A 303 6.07 13.41 1.40
CA ILE A 303 6.04 14.82 1.09
C ILE A 303 4.74 15.40 1.60
N LEU A 304 4.84 16.55 2.24
CA LEU A 304 3.74 17.39 2.66
C LEU A 304 3.51 18.48 1.62
N LEU A 305 2.33 18.53 1.03
CA LEU A 305 1.90 19.55 0.09
C LEU A 305 1.04 20.58 0.83
N LEU A 306 1.57 21.80 0.93
CA LEU A 306 0.86 22.96 1.46
C LEU A 306 0.36 23.82 0.31
N TYR A 307 -0.89 24.28 0.40
CA TYR A 307 -1.44 25.30 -0.49
C TYR A 307 -1.94 26.49 0.33
N GLY A 308 -1.36 27.64 0.05
CA GLY A 308 -1.68 28.91 0.68
C GLY A 308 -1.21 30.04 -0.21
N ASP A 309 -1.92 31.17 -0.17
CA ASP A 309 -1.55 32.37 -0.93
C ASP A 309 -1.30 32.13 -2.44
N LYS A 310 -2.12 31.23 -3.01
CA LYS A 310 -2.04 30.81 -4.42
C LYS A 310 -0.70 30.19 -4.82
N GLN A 311 -0.01 29.57 -3.87
CA GLN A 311 1.28 28.88 -4.08
C GLN A 311 1.23 27.49 -3.47
N PHE A 312 1.99 26.57 -4.06
CA PHE A 312 2.25 25.26 -3.48
C PHE A 312 3.64 25.21 -2.86
N PHE A 313 3.75 24.63 -1.67
CA PHE A 313 5.01 24.32 -1.01
C PHE A 313 5.09 22.82 -0.76
N LEU A 314 6.18 22.20 -1.19
CA LEU A 314 6.48 20.80 -0.90
C LEU A 314 7.49 20.75 0.24
N LEU A 315 7.11 20.11 1.33
CA LEU A 315 7.99 19.88 2.47
C LEU A 315 8.33 18.40 2.61
N ASN A 316 9.57 18.08 2.95
CA ASN A 316 9.97 16.70 3.26
C ASN A 316 9.59 16.31 4.70
N ASN A 317 9.97 15.10 5.12
CA ASN A 317 9.78 14.59 6.48
C ASN A 317 10.47 15.44 7.57
N ASN A 318 11.41 16.28 7.17
CA ASN A 318 12.07 17.25 8.04
C ASN A 318 11.37 18.62 8.01
N LEU A 319 10.15 18.75 7.47
CA LEU A 319 9.50 20.05 7.23
C LEU A 319 10.37 21.03 6.44
N GLU A 320 11.41 20.60 5.72
CA GLU A 320 12.26 21.46 4.91
C GLU A 320 11.63 21.63 3.53
N THR A 321 11.74 22.82 2.94
CA THR A 321 11.19 23.09 1.61
C THR A 321 11.99 22.33 0.56
N VAL A 322 11.37 21.34 -0.06
CA VAL A 322 11.89 20.63 -1.23
C VAL A 322 11.75 21.50 -2.46
N SER A 323 10.57 22.10 -2.63
CA SER A 323 10.30 22.98 -3.76
C SER A 323 9.13 23.91 -3.47
N THR A 324 8.99 24.94 -4.30
CA THR A 324 7.86 25.86 -4.28
C THR A 324 7.40 26.09 -5.71
N LEU A 325 6.10 25.90 -5.96
CA LEU A 325 5.49 26.24 -7.23
C LEU A 325 4.76 27.58 -7.10
N LYS A 326 5.35 28.61 -7.70
CA LYS A 326 4.69 29.88 -8.01
C LYS A 326 4.42 29.88 -9.51
N ASN A 327 3.16 29.72 -9.90
CA ASN A 327 2.78 29.70 -11.32
C ASN A 327 1.74 30.80 -11.54
N ASN A 328 1.87 31.56 -12.63
CA ASN A 328 0.89 32.57 -13.03
C ASN A 328 -0.51 31.98 -13.19
N ILE A 329 -0.63 30.70 -13.54
CA ILE A 329 -1.91 29.99 -13.60
C ILE A 329 -2.56 29.91 -12.21
N LEU A 330 -1.78 29.75 -11.13
CA LEU A 330 -2.32 29.67 -9.77
C LEU A 330 -2.90 31.00 -9.29
N SER A 331 -2.47 32.13 -9.85
CA SER A 331 -2.94 33.45 -9.42
C SER A 331 -4.45 33.65 -9.66
N SER A 332 -5.05 32.89 -10.57
CA SER A 332 -6.49 32.90 -10.87
C SER A 332 -7.24 31.67 -10.37
N LEU A 333 -6.55 30.64 -9.87
CA LEU A 333 -7.17 29.40 -9.41
C LEU A 333 -7.40 29.42 -7.90
N GLU A 334 -8.65 29.17 -7.50
CA GLU A 334 -8.99 28.82 -6.12
C GLU A 334 -9.08 27.30 -6.00
N ILE A 335 -8.06 26.70 -5.39
CA ILE A 335 -8.08 25.28 -5.03
C ILE A 335 -9.00 25.11 -3.81
N LEU A 336 -9.93 24.17 -3.89
CA LEU A 336 -10.91 23.86 -2.86
C LEU A 336 -10.50 22.65 -2.01
N ASP A 337 -9.90 21.63 -2.63
CA ASP A 337 -9.44 20.43 -1.94
C ASP A 337 -8.34 19.70 -2.73
N ILE A 338 -7.56 18.86 -2.04
CA ILE A 338 -6.44 18.11 -2.63
C ILE A 338 -6.37 16.70 -2.04
N ALA A 339 -6.34 15.70 -2.91
CA ALA A 339 -6.18 14.30 -2.56
C ALA A 339 -4.95 13.67 -3.21
N TRP A 340 -4.28 12.76 -2.52
CA TRP A 340 -3.23 11.92 -3.12
C TRP A 340 -3.84 10.70 -3.82
N SER A 341 -3.44 10.44 -5.07
CA SER A 341 -3.71 9.19 -5.77
C SER A 341 -2.47 8.31 -5.77
N SER A 342 -2.54 7.17 -5.08
CA SER A 342 -1.46 6.17 -5.08
C SER A 342 -1.28 5.52 -6.46
N LEU A 343 -2.37 5.24 -7.18
CA LEU A 343 -2.32 4.67 -8.53
C LEU A 343 -1.56 5.59 -9.49
N LEU A 344 -1.87 6.89 -9.48
CA LEU A 344 -1.20 7.85 -10.37
C LEU A 344 0.18 8.27 -9.85
N CYS A 345 0.45 8.05 -8.56
CA CYS A 345 1.57 8.66 -7.84
C CYS A 345 1.57 10.20 -7.99
N ARG A 346 0.38 10.82 -7.91
CA ARG A 346 0.17 12.27 -8.12
C ARG A 346 -0.88 12.82 -7.18
N PHE A 347 -0.80 14.11 -6.89
CA PHE A 347 -1.87 14.82 -6.19
C PHE A 347 -2.94 15.26 -7.20
N ILE A 348 -4.20 15.14 -6.81
CA ILE A 348 -5.36 15.62 -7.55
C ILE A 348 -5.93 16.80 -6.78
N ALA A 349 -5.85 17.99 -7.38
CA ALA A 349 -6.41 19.22 -6.83
C ALA A 349 -7.71 19.56 -7.56
N VAL A 350 -8.74 19.97 -6.82
CA VAL A 350 -10.01 20.41 -7.41
C VAL A 350 -10.25 21.89 -7.17
N THR A 351 -10.77 22.57 -8.19
CA THR A 351 -11.35 23.92 -8.11
C THR A 351 -12.85 23.82 -8.33
N GLU A 352 -13.59 24.93 -8.25
CA GLU A 352 -15.03 24.92 -8.48
C GLU A 352 -15.43 24.25 -9.80
N LYS A 353 -14.61 24.33 -10.86
CA LYS A 353 -14.98 23.89 -12.21
C LYS A 353 -14.05 22.84 -12.82
N ASN A 354 -12.86 22.63 -12.27
CA ASN A 354 -11.84 21.80 -12.89
C ASN A 354 -11.12 20.94 -11.86
N ALA A 355 -10.56 19.82 -12.35
CA ALA A 355 -9.59 19.02 -11.62
C ALA A 355 -8.21 19.19 -12.27
N TYR A 356 -7.16 19.12 -11.45
CA TYR A 356 -5.78 19.27 -11.86
C TYR A 356 -4.94 18.14 -11.26
N ILE A 357 -3.96 17.67 -12.03
CA ILE A 357 -2.93 16.75 -11.56
C ILE A 357 -1.69 17.56 -11.21
N PHE A 358 -1.25 17.44 -9.98
CA PHE A 358 0.01 18.00 -9.50
C PHE A 358 1.04 16.89 -9.34
N ASP A 359 2.15 17.03 -10.06
CA ASP A 359 3.30 16.15 -9.99
C ASP A 359 4.33 16.66 -8.98
N PRO A 360 4.53 15.97 -7.84
CA PRO A 360 5.48 16.42 -6.83
C PRO A 360 6.93 16.33 -7.28
N LYS A 361 7.27 15.47 -8.26
CA LYS A 361 8.64 15.33 -8.76
C LYS A 361 9.00 16.45 -9.72
N THR A 362 8.08 16.76 -10.64
CA THR A 362 8.33 17.80 -11.66
C THR A 362 7.85 19.19 -11.24
N CYS A 363 7.09 19.28 -10.14
CA CYS A 363 6.41 20.49 -9.68
C CYS A 363 5.53 21.12 -10.76
N LYS A 364 4.89 20.29 -11.59
CA LYS A 364 3.99 20.72 -12.65
C LYS A 364 2.54 20.48 -12.25
N LEU A 365 1.70 21.46 -12.56
CA LEU A 365 0.25 21.36 -12.46
C LEU A 365 -0.33 21.28 -13.88
N SER A 366 -1.04 20.21 -14.20
CA SER A 366 -1.75 20.03 -15.47
C SER A 366 -3.24 19.94 -15.23
N CYS A 367 -4.04 20.58 -16.10
CA CYS A 367 -5.50 20.45 -16.03
C CYS A 367 -5.91 19.07 -16.54
N VAL A 368 -6.89 18.43 -15.89
CA VAL A 368 -7.48 17.20 -16.42
C VAL A 368 -8.43 17.58 -17.55
N GLU A 369 -8.05 17.24 -18.78
CA GLU A 369 -8.83 17.48 -20.00
C GLU A 369 -9.79 16.32 -20.27
N ASN A 370 -10.64 15.99 -19.28
CA ASN A 370 -11.68 14.99 -19.46
C ASN A 370 -13.07 15.66 -19.48
N VAL A 371 -13.79 15.48 -20.59
CA VAL A 371 -15.12 16.05 -20.81
C VAL A 371 -16.14 15.54 -19.78
N GLN A 372 -16.00 14.30 -19.30
CA GLN A 372 -16.90 13.71 -18.31
C GLN A 372 -16.76 14.34 -16.92
N LEU A 373 -15.59 14.89 -16.59
CA LEU A 373 -15.38 15.72 -15.40
C LEU A 373 -15.96 17.13 -15.59
N ARG A 374 -15.82 17.70 -16.79
CA ARG A 374 -16.29 19.06 -17.11
C ARG A 374 -17.78 19.09 -17.50
N ARG A 375 -18.67 18.68 -16.60
CA ARG A 375 -20.11 18.93 -16.79
C ARG A 375 -20.42 20.39 -16.44
N LYS A 376 -20.94 21.16 -17.41
CA LYS A 376 -21.07 22.65 -17.35
C LYS A 376 -21.83 23.20 -16.13
N GLU A 377 -22.66 22.39 -15.49
CA GLU A 377 -23.57 22.80 -14.40
C GLU A 377 -23.12 22.28 -13.02
N LYS A 378 -21.96 21.61 -12.93
CA LYS A 378 -21.45 21.03 -11.67
C LYS A 378 -20.36 21.89 -11.06
N LYS A 379 -20.50 22.16 -9.76
CA LYS A 379 -19.46 22.78 -8.95
C LYS A 379 -18.82 21.74 -8.04
N PHE A 380 -17.49 21.63 -8.06
CA PHE A 380 -16.77 20.71 -7.16
C PHE A 380 -16.59 21.35 -5.78
N ILE A 381 -16.53 20.51 -4.75
CA ILE A 381 -16.40 20.96 -3.36
C ILE A 381 -15.20 20.28 -2.66
N SER A 382 -15.12 18.96 -2.74
CA SER A 382 -14.13 18.15 -2.03
C SER A 382 -13.82 16.91 -2.86
N CYS A 383 -12.62 16.35 -2.71
CA CYS A 383 -12.20 15.15 -3.43
C CYS A 383 -11.42 14.19 -2.54
N THR A 384 -11.43 12.91 -2.91
CA THR A 384 -10.63 11.87 -2.26
C THR A 384 -10.37 10.72 -3.22
N CYS A 385 -9.23 10.05 -3.06
CA CYS A 385 -8.89 8.86 -3.85
C CYS A 385 -8.79 7.64 -2.94
N THR A 386 -9.18 6.47 -3.46
CA THR A 386 -8.89 5.17 -2.85
C THR A 386 -8.73 4.13 -3.96
N GLY A 387 -7.59 3.44 -3.98
CA GLY A 387 -7.28 2.48 -5.05
C GLY A 387 -7.35 3.13 -6.44
N ASN A 388 -8.16 2.57 -7.32
CA ASN A 388 -8.42 3.05 -8.67
C ASN A 388 -9.61 4.02 -8.77
N THR A 389 -10.13 4.51 -7.65
CA THR A 389 -11.36 5.32 -7.63
C THR A 389 -11.10 6.72 -7.10
N LEU A 390 -11.60 7.72 -7.82
CA LEU A 390 -11.69 9.11 -7.41
C LEU A 390 -13.14 9.44 -7.08
N PHE A 391 -13.38 9.96 -5.88
CA PHE A 391 -14.66 10.52 -5.48
C PHE A 391 -14.55 12.04 -5.46
N ILE A 392 -15.56 12.72 -6.01
CA ILE A 392 -15.68 14.18 -5.98
C ILE A 392 -17.07 14.52 -5.47
N SER A 393 -17.17 15.29 -4.40
CA SER A 393 -18.46 15.84 -3.98
C SER A 393 -18.79 17.06 -4.84
N THR A 394 -19.97 17.05 -5.44
CA THR A 394 -20.41 18.08 -6.38
C THR A 394 -21.74 18.70 -5.94
N VAL A 395 -22.02 19.92 -6.39
CA VAL A 395 -23.32 20.58 -6.24
C VAL A 395 -23.75 21.13 -7.59
N ASN A 396 -25.03 20.94 -7.92
CA ASN A 396 -25.64 21.49 -9.14
C ASN A 396 -26.43 22.76 -8.82
N ASP A 397 -26.80 23.54 -9.84
CA ASP A 397 -27.51 24.82 -9.69
C ASP A 397 -28.88 24.70 -8.98
N ASN A 398 -29.49 23.51 -9.00
CA ASN A 398 -30.73 23.21 -8.26
C ASN A 398 -30.49 22.85 -6.77
N TYR A 399 -29.26 23.01 -6.26
CA TYR A 399 -28.78 22.65 -4.92
C TYR A 399 -28.73 21.17 -4.49
N PRO A 400 -28.90 20.12 -5.33
CA PRO A 400 -28.62 18.77 -4.85
C PRO A 400 -27.10 18.57 -4.73
N PHE A 401 -26.67 18.15 -3.55
CA PHE A 401 -25.31 17.67 -3.34
C PHE A 401 -25.21 16.22 -3.79
N HIS A 402 -24.10 15.88 -4.44
CA HIS A 402 -23.84 14.55 -4.95
C HIS A 402 -22.41 14.13 -4.60
N VAL A 403 -22.16 12.83 -4.67
CA VAL A 403 -20.80 12.28 -4.76
C VAL A 403 -20.68 11.58 -6.11
N ASP A 404 -19.84 12.14 -6.98
CA ASP A 404 -19.51 11.55 -8.26
C ASP A 404 -18.30 10.62 -8.09
N GLN A 405 -18.40 9.42 -8.65
CA GLN A 405 -17.34 8.41 -8.69
C GLN A 405 -16.76 8.34 -10.10
N TYR A 406 -15.44 8.39 -10.17
CA TYR A 406 -14.67 8.27 -11.39
C TYR A 406 -13.64 7.15 -11.25
N ASN A 407 -13.41 6.38 -12.31
CA ASN A 407 -12.33 5.42 -12.38
C ASN A 407 -11.04 6.11 -12.86
N LEU A 408 -9.93 5.78 -12.20
CA LEU A 408 -8.58 6.15 -12.58
C LEU A 408 -7.94 4.99 -13.37
N PRO A 409 -6.96 5.26 -14.26
CA PRO A 409 -6.30 6.55 -14.49
C PRO A 409 -7.05 7.50 -15.41
N ASP A 410 -8.08 7.03 -16.12
CA ASP A 410 -8.67 7.76 -17.25
C ASP A 410 -9.72 8.80 -16.86
N PHE A 411 -10.06 8.90 -15.57
CA PHE A 411 -11.12 9.78 -15.04
C PHE A 411 -12.48 9.50 -15.68
N THR A 412 -12.78 8.23 -15.99
CA THR A 412 -14.06 7.84 -16.56
C THR A 412 -15.14 7.86 -15.50
N PHE A 413 -16.24 8.58 -15.75
CA PHE A 413 -17.38 8.64 -14.85
C PHE A 413 -17.98 7.25 -14.70
N PHE A 414 -18.11 6.80 -13.46
CA PHE A 414 -18.66 5.49 -13.13
C PHE A 414 -20.10 5.62 -12.64
N ARG A 415 -20.31 6.35 -11.54
CA ARG A 415 -21.62 6.46 -10.87
C ARG A 415 -21.73 7.77 -10.13
N GLN A 416 -22.95 8.25 -9.96
CA GLN A 416 -23.26 9.37 -9.07
C GLN A 416 -24.12 8.85 -7.92
N TYR A 417 -23.82 9.31 -6.71
CA TYR A 417 -24.60 9.05 -5.50
C TYR A 417 -25.32 10.32 -5.08
N THR A 418 -26.64 10.25 -4.92
CA THR A 418 -27.42 11.30 -4.26
C THR A 418 -27.21 11.23 -2.75
N VAL A 419 -27.50 12.32 -2.05
CA VAL A 419 -27.52 12.28 -0.58
C VAL A 419 -28.49 11.21 -0.06
N SER A 420 -29.62 11.00 -0.74
CA SER A 420 -30.57 9.97 -0.36
C SER A 420 -29.97 8.57 -0.53
N ASP A 421 -29.24 8.28 -1.61
CA ASP A 421 -28.56 6.99 -1.81
C ASP A 421 -27.61 6.66 -0.65
N LEU A 422 -26.91 7.69 -0.15
CA LEU A 422 -25.97 7.56 0.97
C LEU A 422 -26.66 7.40 2.34
N ILE A 423 -27.87 7.94 2.50
CA ILE A 423 -28.66 7.89 3.76
C ILE A 423 -29.57 6.65 3.80
N GLU A 424 -30.18 6.27 2.68
CA GLU A 424 -31.13 5.16 2.53
C GLU A 424 -30.47 3.79 2.75
N ALA A 425 -29.14 3.71 2.67
CA ALA A 425 -28.31 2.58 3.11
C ALA A 425 -28.63 2.05 4.53
N LYS A 426 -29.36 2.80 5.37
CA LYS A 426 -29.78 2.38 6.72
C LYS A 426 -31.29 2.16 6.88
N LEU A 427 -32.11 2.79 6.05
CA LEU A 427 -33.55 2.87 6.30
C LEU A 427 -34.26 1.81 5.46
N ASN A 428 -34.55 0.65 6.06
CA ASN A 428 -35.52 -0.31 5.53
C ASN A 428 -36.90 0.37 5.39
N ASN A 429 -37.09 1.09 4.29
CA ASN A 429 -38.31 1.58 3.64
C ASN A 429 -39.43 2.25 4.46
N LYS A 430 -39.26 2.61 5.75
CA LYS A 430 -40.42 3.05 6.55
C LYS A 430 -40.50 4.52 6.97
N ASN A 431 -39.51 5.41 6.75
CA ASN A 431 -39.67 6.84 7.13
C ASN A 431 -38.73 7.82 6.39
N VAL A 432 -38.44 7.61 5.10
CA VAL A 432 -37.54 8.50 4.35
C VAL A 432 -38.19 9.86 4.01
N SER A 433 -39.51 9.89 3.85
CA SER A 433 -40.27 11.07 3.44
C SER A 433 -40.20 12.26 4.41
N LYS A 434 -39.80 12.06 5.68
CA LYS A 434 -39.64 13.14 6.67
C LYS A 434 -38.32 13.91 6.56
N PHE A 435 -37.36 13.45 5.77
CA PHE A 435 -36.02 14.04 5.69
C PHE A 435 -35.74 14.79 4.39
N ILE A 436 -36.69 14.86 3.46
CA ILE A 436 -36.58 15.60 2.19
C ILE A 436 -36.71 17.10 2.51
N ASP A 437 -35.61 17.71 2.93
CA ASP A 437 -35.49 19.14 3.21
C ASP A 437 -34.24 19.65 2.46
N ASP A 438 -34.36 20.77 1.75
CA ASP A 438 -33.40 21.39 0.82
C ASP A 438 -32.10 21.89 1.48
N LYS A 439 -31.89 21.58 2.76
CA LYS A 439 -30.76 22.08 3.57
C LYS A 439 -29.67 21.04 3.82
N ARG A 440 -29.59 19.99 3.01
CA ARG A 440 -28.51 18.99 3.11
C ARG A 440 -27.29 19.51 2.38
N LYS A 441 -26.14 19.63 3.06
CA LYS A 441 -24.87 20.08 2.46
C LYS A 441 -23.75 19.09 2.74
N ILE A 442 -23.08 18.61 1.69
CA ILE A 442 -21.82 17.87 1.84
C ILE A 442 -20.69 18.89 1.98
N SER A 443 -19.88 18.74 3.02
CA SER A 443 -18.77 19.67 3.31
C SER A 443 -17.41 19.07 3.00
N THR A 444 -17.24 17.78 3.25
CA THR A 444 -15.98 17.06 3.04
C THR A 444 -16.26 15.59 2.82
N ILE A 445 -15.49 15.00 1.92
CA ILE A 445 -15.44 13.55 1.72
C ILE A 445 -14.01 13.05 1.86
N ARG A 446 -13.85 11.88 2.47
CA ARG A 446 -12.57 11.17 2.51
C ARG A 446 -12.83 9.67 2.38
N ALA A 447 -11.95 8.95 1.71
CA ALA A 447 -12.14 7.52 1.42
C ALA A 447 -10.93 6.70 1.85
N ASN A 448 -11.17 5.54 2.48
CA ASN A 448 -10.13 4.58 2.83
C ASN A 448 -10.66 3.15 2.86
N ARG A 449 -9.89 2.20 2.35
CA ARG A 449 -10.19 0.75 2.39
C ARG A 449 -11.65 0.44 1.99
N GLY A 450 -12.14 1.08 0.93
CA GLY A 450 -13.50 0.88 0.43
C GLY A 450 -14.61 1.54 1.26
N ARG A 451 -14.28 2.28 2.32
CA ARG A 451 -15.24 3.09 3.09
C ARG A 451 -15.13 4.56 2.70
N LEU A 452 -16.28 5.22 2.57
CA LEU A 452 -16.39 6.64 2.27
C LEU A 452 -16.96 7.36 3.51
N ALA A 453 -16.16 8.23 4.11
CA ALA A 453 -16.59 9.15 5.14
C ALA A 453 -17.10 10.44 4.51
N VAL A 454 -18.29 10.88 4.91
CA VAL A 454 -18.98 12.06 4.39
C VAL A 454 -19.45 12.91 5.57
N ILE A 455 -18.95 14.14 5.69
CA ILE A 455 -19.53 15.11 6.63
C ILE A 455 -20.67 15.83 5.93
N MET A 456 -21.86 15.63 6.48
CA MET A 456 -23.08 16.26 6.03
C MET A 456 -23.67 17.18 7.09
N LYS A 457 -24.09 18.37 6.66
CA LYS A 457 -24.96 19.24 7.43
C LYS A 457 -26.40 18.94 7.04
N ILE A 458 -27.25 18.62 8.01
CA ILE A 458 -28.69 18.43 7.83
C ILE A 458 -29.40 19.44 8.73
N LYS A 459 -30.09 20.41 8.12
CA LYS A 459 -30.64 21.60 8.80
C LYS A 459 -29.53 22.41 9.49
N TYR A 460 -29.37 22.24 10.79
CA TYR A 460 -28.40 22.97 11.63
C TYR A 460 -27.39 22.05 12.33
N LYS A 461 -27.49 20.73 12.13
CA LYS A 461 -26.63 19.73 12.78
C LYS A 461 -25.67 19.09 11.76
N HIS A 462 -24.48 18.72 12.21
CA HIS A 462 -23.50 17.99 11.41
C HIS A 462 -23.51 16.52 11.78
N TYR A 463 -23.26 15.67 10.78
CA TYR A 463 -23.21 14.23 10.93
C TYR A 463 -22.04 13.70 10.12
N LEU A 464 -21.33 12.73 10.70
CA LEU A 464 -20.40 11.89 9.99
C LEU A 464 -21.16 10.65 9.50
N TYR A 465 -21.21 10.46 8.19
CA TYR A 465 -21.68 9.24 7.57
C TYR A 465 -20.47 8.42 7.12
N VAL A 466 -20.42 7.14 7.49
CA VAL A 466 -19.40 6.21 7.01
C VAL A 466 -20.12 5.13 6.22
N VAL A 467 -19.92 5.15 4.91
CA VAL A 467 -20.57 4.24 3.96
C VAL A 467 -19.55 3.21 3.49
N ASN A 468 -19.86 1.93 3.64
CA ASN A 468 -19.07 0.86 3.06
C ASN A 468 -19.47 0.67 1.60
N MET A 469 -18.61 1.14 0.69
CA MET A 469 -18.84 1.11 -0.75
C MET A 469 -18.61 -0.28 -1.35
N THR A 470 -18.14 -1.27 -0.57
CA THR A 470 -17.89 -2.64 -1.05
C THR A 470 -19.08 -3.59 -0.85
N LYS A 471 -20.18 -3.13 -0.25
CA LYS A 471 -21.40 -3.93 -0.01
C LYS A 471 -22.57 -3.35 -0.80
N GLU A 472 -23.42 -4.20 -1.37
CA GLU A 472 -24.72 -3.81 -1.91
C GLU A 472 -25.83 -4.67 -1.26
N PRO A 473 -26.85 -4.08 -0.62
CA PRO A 473 -27.01 -2.64 -0.35
C PRO A 473 -25.88 -2.10 0.53
N PHE A 474 -25.56 -0.82 0.38
CA PHE A 474 -24.48 -0.19 1.15
C PHE A 474 -24.74 -0.35 2.65
N GLU A 475 -23.69 -0.70 3.40
CA GLU A 475 -23.75 -0.64 4.85
C GLU A 475 -23.29 0.76 5.28
N ALA A 476 -24.16 1.52 5.95
CA ALA A 476 -23.83 2.87 6.41
C ALA A 476 -23.99 3.02 7.92
N GLY A 477 -23.01 3.67 8.55
CA GLY A 477 -23.14 4.24 9.89
C GLY A 477 -23.32 5.74 9.84
N MET A 478 -23.96 6.28 10.87
CA MET A 478 -24.15 7.72 11.05
C MET A 478 -23.86 8.07 12.50
N MET A 479 -23.07 9.13 12.69
CA MET A 479 -22.69 9.64 14.00
C MET A 479 -22.96 11.14 14.05
N PRO A 480 -23.77 11.63 15.01
CA PRO A 480 -23.95 13.07 15.19
C PRO A 480 -22.63 13.69 15.64
N LEU A 481 -22.31 14.86 15.08
CA LEU A 481 -21.16 15.64 15.49
C LEU A 481 -21.64 16.76 16.43
N PRO A 482 -20.99 16.97 17.59
CA PRO A 482 -21.51 17.85 18.63
C PRO A 482 -21.62 19.31 18.21
N SER A 483 -20.83 19.75 17.23
CA SER A 483 -20.75 21.13 16.81
C SER A 483 -20.70 21.37 15.29
N SER A 484 -20.32 22.58 14.88
CA SER A 484 -20.21 23.00 13.48
C SER A 484 -18.79 23.31 13.09
N GLY A 485 -18.39 22.95 11.87
CA GLY A 485 -17.08 23.33 11.32
C GLY A 485 -16.06 22.20 11.22
N TYR A 486 -16.46 20.96 11.51
CA TYR A 486 -15.58 19.81 11.32
C TYR A 486 -15.03 19.69 9.90
N LYS A 487 -13.73 19.43 9.82
CA LYS A 487 -13.04 19.04 8.59
C LYS A 487 -12.36 17.69 8.79
N ILE A 488 -12.56 16.77 7.84
CA ILE A 488 -11.76 15.55 7.75
C ILE A 488 -10.59 15.82 6.83
N ASN A 489 -9.37 15.82 7.37
CA ASN A 489 -8.20 16.14 6.56
C ASN A 489 -7.61 14.90 5.89
N ARG A 490 -7.37 13.80 6.62
CA ARG A 490 -6.86 12.54 6.04
C ARG A 490 -7.08 11.34 6.98
N ILE A 491 -6.91 10.14 6.43
CA ILE A 491 -6.94 8.87 7.14
C ILE A 491 -5.51 8.45 7.50
N ALA A 492 -5.31 7.98 8.73
CA ALA A 492 -4.08 7.33 9.15
C ALA A 492 -3.82 6.05 8.34
N SER A 493 -2.56 5.70 8.12
CA SER A 493 -2.15 4.42 7.50
C SER A 493 -2.69 3.20 8.26
N THR A 494 -3.01 3.37 9.55
CA THR A 494 -3.67 2.39 10.44
C THR A 494 -5.14 2.12 10.06
N GLY A 495 -5.77 3.02 9.30
CA GLY A 495 -7.21 2.95 9.02
C GLY A 495 -8.06 3.67 10.05
N GLU A 496 -7.65 4.86 10.48
CA GLU A 496 -8.40 5.68 11.44
C GLU A 496 -8.53 7.10 10.91
N TRP A 497 -9.71 7.72 11.06
CA TRP A 497 -9.98 9.07 10.59
C TRP A 497 -9.53 10.08 11.64
N LEU A 498 -8.77 11.08 11.21
CA LEU A 498 -8.48 12.26 12.02
C LEU A 498 -9.45 13.38 11.62
N MET A 499 -10.25 13.82 12.59
CA MET A 499 -11.17 14.93 12.44
C MET A 499 -10.70 16.11 13.28
N VAL A 500 -10.64 17.28 12.66
CA VAL A 500 -10.39 18.53 13.38
C VAL A 500 -11.73 19.20 13.65
N CYS A 501 -11.97 19.55 14.90
CA CYS A 501 -13.12 20.32 15.34
C CYS A 501 -12.76 21.82 15.32
N ASP A 502 -13.46 22.61 14.49
CA ASP A 502 -13.27 24.07 14.39
C ASP A 502 -14.11 24.84 15.45
N ASP A 503 -14.10 24.34 16.68
CA ASP A 503 -14.83 24.91 17.81
C ASP A 503 -13.90 25.67 18.77
N TYR A 504 -14.49 26.37 19.73
CA TYR A 504 -13.77 27.12 20.77
C TYR A 504 -12.71 26.28 21.52
N ASP A 505 -12.84 24.96 21.51
CA ASP A 505 -11.99 24.03 22.26
C ASP A 505 -10.77 23.51 21.48
N ASN A 506 -10.64 23.78 20.17
CA ASN A 506 -9.48 23.37 19.35
C ASN A 506 -9.14 21.86 19.40
N ASN A 507 -10.16 21.01 19.46
CA ASN A 507 -9.96 19.57 19.66
C ASN A 507 -9.67 18.82 18.36
N ILE A 508 -8.77 17.83 18.46
CA ILE A 508 -8.56 16.82 17.42
C ILE A 508 -9.27 15.55 17.88
N THR A 509 -10.29 15.16 17.14
CA THR A 509 -11.07 13.96 17.42
C THR A 509 -10.60 12.83 16.51
N GLN A 510 -10.25 11.70 17.11
CA GLN A 510 -9.90 10.50 16.36
C GLN A 510 -11.08 9.53 16.35
N ILE A 511 -11.45 9.08 15.15
CA ILE A 511 -12.59 8.20 14.93
C ILE A 511 -12.12 6.96 14.18
N SER A 512 -12.40 5.77 14.73
CA SER A 512 -12.06 4.52 14.07
C SER A 512 -12.89 4.34 12.79
N LEU A 513 -12.36 3.56 11.84
CA LEU A 513 -13.13 3.17 10.66
C LEU A 513 -14.43 2.42 11.04
N ASP A 514 -14.44 1.69 12.16
CA ASP A 514 -15.55 0.87 12.65
C ASP A 514 -16.57 1.64 13.49
N ARG A 515 -16.46 2.98 13.53
CA ARG A 515 -17.45 3.88 14.16
C ARG A 515 -17.40 3.89 15.69
N GLU A 516 -16.24 3.58 16.25
CA GLU A 516 -15.95 3.78 17.66
C GLU A 516 -15.16 5.09 17.84
N PHE A 517 -15.65 5.97 18.70
CA PHE A 517 -14.84 7.06 19.25
C PHE A 517 -13.73 6.41 20.07
N LYS A 518 -12.48 6.57 19.63
CA LYS A 518 -11.34 5.96 20.34
C LYS A 518 -10.71 6.94 21.32
N THR A 519 -10.57 8.20 20.94
CA THR A 519 -9.78 9.17 21.71
C THR A 519 -10.10 10.58 21.26
N GLU A 520 -10.33 11.49 22.21
CA GLU A 520 -10.27 12.93 21.99
C GLU A 520 -8.89 13.42 22.43
N TYR A 521 -8.11 13.95 21.49
CA TYR A 521 -6.97 14.77 21.85
C TYR A 521 -7.48 16.18 22.06
N GLU A 522 -7.72 16.50 23.32
CA GLU A 522 -7.78 17.89 23.75
C GLU A 522 -6.35 18.42 23.66
N ALA A 523 -6.11 19.40 22.79
CA ALA A 523 -4.83 20.08 22.74
C ALA A 523 -4.60 20.71 24.12
N LYS A 524 -3.88 20.01 25.01
CA LYS A 524 -3.72 20.43 26.41
C LYS A 524 -3.14 21.84 26.44
N LYS A 525 -4.02 22.78 26.79
CA LYS A 525 -3.81 24.18 27.22
C LYS A 525 -2.33 24.56 27.41
N LYS A 526 -1.67 25.00 26.35
CA LYS A 526 -0.44 25.81 26.47
C LYS A 526 -0.46 27.10 25.64
N TYR A 527 -1.34 27.21 24.64
CA TYR A 527 -1.47 28.43 23.85
C TYR A 527 -2.91 28.94 23.92
N ASN A 528 -3.11 30.02 24.65
CA ASN A 528 -4.42 30.56 24.99
C ASN A 528 -5.15 31.23 23.81
N TYR A 529 -4.66 31.13 22.56
CA TYR A 529 -5.22 31.87 21.40
C TYR A 529 -5.03 31.23 20.01
N ASP A 530 -4.20 30.19 19.84
CA ASP A 530 -3.92 29.64 18.51
C ASP A 530 -4.81 28.44 18.17
N LYS A 531 -5.67 28.62 17.15
CA LYS A 531 -6.62 27.58 16.73
C LYS A 531 -5.94 26.50 15.90
N VAL A 532 -6.29 25.23 16.16
CA VAL A 532 -5.90 24.10 15.31
C VAL A 532 -6.68 24.17 14.01
N LYS A 533 -5.98 24.41 12.90
CA LYS A 533 -6.60 24.54 11.56
C LYS A 533 -6.62 23.24 10.80
N PHE A 534 -5.55 22.45 10.95
CA PHE A 534 -5.39 21.18 10.25
C PHE A 534 -4.66 20.17 11.13
N ALA A 535 -4.97 18.89 10.95
CA ALA A 535 -4.26 17.78 11.55
C ALA A 535 -4.31 16.60 10.58
N LEU A 536 -3.17 15.97 10.31
CA LEU A 536 -3.10 14.78 9.47
C LEU A 536 -1.92 13.88 9.84
N MET A 537 -1.99 12.62 9.43
CA MET A 537 -0.85 11.70 9.50
C MET A 537 0.15 11.98 8.39
N PHE A 538 1.42 12.05 8.77
CA PHE A 538 2.54 12.19 7.86
C PHE A 538 3.54 11.06 8.10
N GLY A 539 3.47 10.02 7.25
CA GLY A 539 4.22 8.80 7.50
C GLY A 539 3.56 7.90 8.55
N PRO A 540 4.25 6.84 8.99
CA PRO A 540 3.65 5.79 9.81
C PRO A 540 3.48 6.17 11.29
N SER A 541 4.22 7.15 11.80
CA SER A 541 4.32 7.42 13.26
C SER A 541 4.44 8.91 13.57
N SER A 542 3.99 9.79 12.67
CA SER A 542 3.99 11.23 12.92
C SER A 542 2.65 11.85 12.57
N VAL A 543 2.19 12.76 13.44
CA VAL A 543 1.05 13.64 13.18
C VAL A 543 1.60 15.04 12.94
N VAL A 544 1.12 15.68 11.89
CA VAL A 544 1.36 17.09 11.61
C VAL A 544 0.12 17.88 12.00
N ILE A 545 0.29 18.86 12.87
CA ILE A 545 -0.74 19.77 13.35
C ILE A 545 -0.39 21.19 12.91
N VAL A 546 -1.35 21.90 12.34
CA VAL A 546 -1.24 23.33 12.07
C VAL A 546 -1.96 24.08 13.17
N CYS A 547 -1.21 24.70 14.06
CA CYS A 547 -1.71 25.48 15.19
C CYS A 547 -1.34 26.96 14.99
N GLY A 548 -2.33 27.84 14.80
CA GLY A 548 -2.10 29.25 14.54
C GLY A 548 -1.25 29.50 13.28
N ASP A 549 0.01 29.89 13.49
CA ASP A 549 1.03 30.18 12.49
C ASP A 549 2.18 29.16 12.48
N ASN A 550 2.04 28.05 13.22
CA ASN A 550 3.05 27.01 13.31
C ASN A 550 2.57 25.72 12.64
N LEU A 551 3.52 25.07 11.98
CA LEU A 551 3.43 23.69 11.51
C LEU A 551 4.23 22.83 12.48
N GLU A 552 3.53 22.03 13.27
CA GLU A 552 4.08 21.24 14.36
C GLU A 552 4.02 19.76 14.02
N MET A 553 5.13 19.04 14.22
CA MET A 553 5.19 17.60 14.04
C MET A 553 5.38 16.91 15.38
N TYR A 554 4.48 15.97 15.63
CA TYR A 554 4.43 15.15 16.82
C TYR A 554 4.73 13.70 16.45
N GLN A 555 5.41 13.00 17.33
CA GLN A 555 5.62 11.56 17.22
C GLN A 555 4.48 10.85 17.95
N VAL A 556 3.88 9.86 17.30
CA VAL A 556 2.77 9.07 17.84
C VAL A 556 3.16 7.61 17.96
#